data_AF-A0A9E5ND49-F1
#
_entry.id   AF-A0A9E5ND49-F1
#
_cell.length_a   1.000
_cell.length_b   1.000
_cell.length_c   1.000
_cell.angle_alpha   90.00
_cell.angle_beta   90.00
_cell.angle_gamma   90.00
#
_symmetry.space_group_name_H-M   'P 1'
#
loop_
_entity.id
_entity.type
_entity.pdbx_description
1 polymer ?
#
loop_
_entity_poly.entity_id
_entity_poly.type
_entity_poly.pdbx_seq_one_letter_code
_entity_poly.pdbx_strand_id
1 'polypeptide(L)' 'GKAVLHKAEASVGALITDAVEEVHPVAEAKGHMLHFHLDPDLPPLELDVEMIRRVLINLLE' A
#
# COMPACT_ATOMS: atom_id res chain seq x y z
N GLY A 1 -22.35 11.58 -4.29
CA GLY A 1 -22.68 10.63 -3.22
C GLY A 1 -21.46 10.44 -2.35
N LYS A 2 -21.61 10.26 -1.04
CA LYS A 2 -20.47 9.89 -0.17
C LYS A 2 -19.97 8.50 -0.57
N ALA A 3 -18.67 8.31 -0.64
CA ALA A 3 -18.09 6.97 -0.75
C ALA A 3 -18.53 6.15 0.46
N VAL A 4 -19.02 4.94 0.21
CA VAL A 4 -19.32 3.96 1.26
C VAL A 4 -18.00 3.25 1.56
N LEU A 5 -17.55 3.30 2.81
CA LEU A 5 -16.33 2.63 3.24
C LEU A 5 -16.66 1.18 3.64
N HIS A 6 -15.90 0.24 3.09
CA HIS A 6 -15.95 -1.17 3.45
C HIS A 6 -14.76 -1.51 4.34
N LYS A 7 -14.90 -1.18 5.63
CA LYS A 7 -13.81 -1.38 6.59
C LYS A 7 -13.71 -2.82 7.07
N ALA A 8 -12.48 -3.29 7.21
CA ALA A 8 -12.13 -4.54 7.86
C ALA A 8 -10.84 -4.36 8.68
N GLU A 9 -10.67 -5.18 9.71
CA GLU A 9 -9.39 -5.28 10.41
C GLU A 9 -8.35 -5.92 9.46
N ALA A 10 -7.26 -5.21 9.20
CA ALA A 10 -6.24 -5.64 8.26
C ALA A 10 -4.83 -5.26 8.73
N SER A 11 -3.84 -6.03 8.29
CA SER A 11 -2.43 -5.67 8.46
C SER A 11 -2.04 -4.60 7.43
N VAL A 12 -1.80 -3.39 7.92
CA VAL A 12 -1.30 -2.28 7.07
C VAL A 12 0.09 -2.59 6.53
N GLY A 13 0.92 -3.31 7.29
CA GLY A 13 2.26 -3.70 6.86
C GLY A 13 2.23 -4.63 5.65
N ALA A 14 1.32 -5.62 5.65
CA ALA A 14 1.11 -6.50 4.50
C ALA A 14 0.62 -5.70 3.28
N LEU A 15 -0.34 -4.79 3.49
CA LEU A 15 -0.88 -3.95 2.41
C LEU A 15 0.18 -3.07 1.75
N ILE A 16 1.06 -2.45 2.54
CA ILE A 16 2.17 -1.62 2.03
C ILE A 16 3.18 -2.50 1.27
N THR A 17 3.50 -3.67 1.81
CA THR A 17 4.44 -4.61 1.18
C THR A 17 3.95 -5.02 -0.20
N ASP A 18 2.69 -5.43 -0.32
CA ASP A 18 2.08 -5.79 -1.60
C ASP A 18 2.14 -4.62 -2.61
N ALA A 19 1.83 -3.40 -2.15
CA ALA A 19 1.81 -2.22 -3.02
C ALA A 19 3.22 -1.87 -3.54
N VAL A 20 4.25 -2.02 -2.70
CA VAL A 20 5.63 -1.80 -3.09
C VAL A 20 6.11 -2.86 -4.09
N GLU A 21 5.76 -4.13 -3.87
CA GLU A 21 6.08 -5.22 -4.80
C GLU A 21 5.45 -4.99 -6.19
N GLU A 22 4.23 -4.44 -6.23
CA GLU A 22 3.53 -4.12 -7.48
C GLU A 22 4.23 -2.99 -8.26
N VAL A 23 4.74 -1.97 -7.57
CA VAL A 23 5.35 -0.80 -8.20
C VAL A 23 6.84 -0.98 -8.51
N HIS A 24 7.53 -1.90 -7.81
CA HIS A 24 8.97 -2.12 -7.99
C HIS A 24 9.38 -2.34 -9.46
N PRO A 25 8.72 -3.20 -10.26
CA PRO A 25 9.10 -3.39 -11.66
C PRO A 25 8.94 -2.13 -12.52
N VAL A 26 7.92 -1.31 -12.24
CA VAL A 26 7.63 -0.06 -12.97
C VAL A 26 8.70 0.98 -12.68
N ALA A 27 9.11 1.12 -11.41
CA ALA A 27 10.16 2.03 -11.02
C ALA A 27 11.53 1.61 -11.56
N GLU A 28 11.83 0.31 -11.54
CA GLU A 28 13.06 -0.24 -12.12
C GLU A 28 13.13 0.01 -13.64
N ALA A 29 12.01 -0.17 -14.36
CA ALA A 29 11.92 0.16 -15.78
C ALA A 29 12.13 1.65 -16.08
N LYS A 30 11.80 2.54 -15.12
CA LYS A 30 12.09 3.98 -15.18
C LYS A 30 13.53 4.32 -14.74
N GLY A 31 14.34 3.34 -14.36
CA GLY A 31 15.71 3.52 -13.86
C GLY A 31 15.78 4.09 -12.44
N HIS A 32 14.70 3.98 -11.67
CA HIS A 32 14.66 4.44 -10.28
C HIS A 32 15.04 3.31 -9.32
N MET A 33 15.74 3.65 -8.23
CA MET A 33 15.98 2.73 -7.12
C MET A 33 14.96 3.01 -6.01
N LEU A 34 14.19 1.99 -5.63
CA LEU A 34 13.27 2.05 -4.50
C LEU A 34 13.98 1.61 -3.21
N HIS A 35 13.90 2.45 -2.20
CA HIS A 35 14.29 2.11 -0.84
C HIS A 35 13.03 1.88 -0.02
N PHE A 36 12.82 0.65 0.42
CA PHE A 36 11.68 0.26 1.24
C PHE A 36 12.11 -0.02 2.66
N HIS A 37 11.39 0.54 3.62
CA HIS A 37 11.56 0.28 5.04
C HIS A 37 10.19 0.24 5.71
N LEU A 38 9.96 -0.79 6.51
CA LEU A 38 8.73 -1.02 7.24
C LEU A 38 9.10 -1.53 8.64
N ASP A 39 8.51 -0.93 9.67
CA ASP A 39 8.64 -1.45 11.03
C ASP A 39 7.94 -2.83 11.12
N PRO A 40 8.56 -3.83 11.76
CA PRO A 40 8.03 -5.20 11.76
C PRO A 40 6.75 -5.37 12.60
N ASP A 41 6.51 -4.48 13.57
CA ASP A 41 5.46 -4.62 14.58
C ASP A 41 4.34 -3.59 14.41
N LEU A 42 3.93 -3.35 13.16
CA LEU A 42 2.79 -2.47 12.89
C LEU A 42 1.49 -3.12 13.36
N PRO A 43 0.65 -2.41 14.15
CA PRO A 43 -0.61 -2.95 14.63
C PRO A 43 -1.60 -3.15 13.46
N PRO A 44 -2.54 -4.11 13.58
CA PRO A 44 -3.66 -4.17 12.66
C PRO A 44 -4.51 -2.91 12.78
N LEU A 45 -5.09 -2.47 11.66
CA LEU A 45 -5.92 -1.28 11.57
C LEU A 45 -7.27 -1.63 10.96
N GLU A 46 -8.33 -0.98 11.44
CA GLU A 46 -9.63 -1.03 10.80
C GLU A 46 -9.65 -0.04 9.61
N LEU A 47 -9.52 -0.56 8.39
CA LEU A 47 -9.38 0.25 7.18
C LEU A 47 -10.13 -0.35 6.00
N ASP A 48 -10.37 0.47 4.98
CA ASP A 48 -10.88 0.02 3.69
C ASP A 48 -9.69 -0.39 2.82
N VAL A 49 -9.47 -1.70 2.69
CA VAL A 49 -8.27 -2.28 2.06
C VAL A 49 -8.16 -1.84 0.60
N GLU A 50 -9.26 -1.86 -0.14
CA GLU A 50 -9.26 -1.51 -1.56
C GLU A 50 -8.98 -0.03 -1.77
N MET A 51 -9.59 0.84 -0.95
CA MET A 51 -9.35 2.28 -1.04
C MET A 51 -7.93 2.65 -0.64
N ILE A 52 -7.38 2.08 0.45
CA ILE A 52 -6.02 2.37 0.89
C ILE A 52 -4.99 1.83 -0.10
N ARG A 53 -5.19 0.62 -0.67
CA ARG A 53 -4.32 0.08 -1.74
C ARG A 53 -4.20 1.08 -2.88
N ARG A 54 -5.34 1.61 -3.35
CA ARG A 54 -5.37 2.57 -4.47
C ARG A 54 -4.64 3.87 -4.14
N VAL A 55 -4.75 4.36 -2.89
CA VAL A 55 -3.98 5.53 -2.44
C VAL A 55 -2.48 5.22 -2.47
N LEU A 56 -2.05 4.07 -1.96
CA LEU A 56 -0.64 3.68 -1.93
C LEU A 56 -0.04 3.58 -3.34
N ILE A 57 -0.69 2.87 -4.26
CA ILE A 57 -0.22 2.74 -5.65
C ILE A 57 -0.10 4.11 -6.31
N ASN A 58 -1.13 4.96 -6.21
CA ASN A 58 -1.11 6.29 -6.79
C ASN A 58 0.00 7.20 -6.24
N LEU A 59 0.47 6.97 -5.01
CA LEU A 59 1.57 7.73 -4.42
C LEU A 59 2.95 7.22 -4.85
N LEU A 60 3.02 5.96 -5.29
CA LEU A 60 4.26 5.27 -5.66
C LEU A 60 4.53 5.31 -7.19
N GLU A 61 3.49 5.46 -8.03
CA GLU A 61 3.60 5.63 -9.49
C GLU A 61 4.30 6.92 -9.94
#